data_AF-A0AAE0ZNX1-F1
#
_entry.id   AF-A0AAE0ZNX1-F1
#
_cell.length_a   1.000
_cell.length_b   1.000
_cell.length_c   1.000
_cell.angle_alpha   90.00
_cell.angle_beta   90.00
_cell.angle_gamma   90.00
#
_symmetry.space_group_name_H-M   'P 1'
#
loop_
_entity.id
_entity.type
_entity.pdbx_description
1 polymer ?
#
loop_
_entity_poly.entity_id
_entity_poly.type
_entity_poly.pdbx_seq_one_letter_code
_entity_poly.pdbx_strand_id
1 'polypeptide(L)'
;VWINFLPYWPKESTLIFNRFKDITLPYSDYKRSDDLKIFGQMNLEEYMGLMKSLWPFVAYSKDHPEVDLAADMRKDMASALAKVNPPGNTTFDISWDMFILMGHKPSK
;
A
#
# COMPACT_ATOMS: atom_id res chain seq x y z
N VAL A 1 6.46 -12.14 6.06
CA VAL A 1 5.03 -11.76 6.05
C VAL A 1 4.61 -11.22 4.68
N TRP A 2 5.16 -10.10 4.16
CA TRP A 2 4.76 -9.54 2.86
C TRP A 2 4.93 -10.46 1.64
N ILE A 3 5.97 -11.31 1.62
CA ILE A 3 6.19 -12.30 0.55
C ILE A 3 5.05 -13.33 0.47
N ASN A 4 4.39 -13.63 1.59
CA ASN A 4 3.28 -14.59 1.64
C ASN A 4 2.00 -14.03 0.99
N PHE A 5 1.94 -12.72 0.76
CA PHE A 5 0.82 -12.09 0.06
C PHE A 5 0.99 -12.11 -1.46
N LEU A 6 2.19 -12.34 -1.99
CA LEU A 6 2.44 -12.35 -3.44
C LEU A 6 1.51 -13.28 -4.23
N PRO A 7 1.20 -14.51 -3.77
CA PRO A 7 0.26 -15.39 -4.47
C PRO A 7 -1.17 -14.83 -4.55
N TYR A 8 -1.52 -13.91 -3.65
CA TYR A 8 -2.86 -13.33 -3.51
C TYR A 8 -3.05 -12.05 -4.31
N TRP A 9 -2.00 -11.51 -4.91
CA TRP A 9 -2.12 -10.36 -5.81
C TRP A 9 -2.70 -10.80 -7.16
N PRO A 10 -3.69 -10.07 -7.70
CA PRO A 10 -4.16 -10.33 -9.05
C PRO A 10 -3.00 -10.26 -10.05
N LYS A 11 -2.93 -11.20 -10.99
CA LYS A 11 -1.85 -11.25 -12.00
C LYS A 11 -1.83 -9.97 -12.83
N GLU A 12 -3.00 -9.43 -13.10
CA GLU A 12 -3.24 -8.19 -13.82
C GLU A 12 -2.67 -6.97 -13.08
N SER A 13 -2.56 -7.06 -11.76
CA SER A 13 -1.99 -6.00 -10.92
C SER A 13 -0.48 -6.10 -10.75
N THR A 14 0.20 -7.12 -11.29
CA THR A 14 1.66 -7.29 -11.09
C THR A 14 2.50 -6.14 -11.64
N LEU A 15 2.00 -5.40 -12.63
CA LEU A 15 2.61 -4.18 -13.15
C LEU A 15 2.75 -3.07 -12.09
N ILE A 16 1.93 -3.11 -11.02
CA ILE A 16 2.03 -2.18 -9.89
C ILE A 16 3.37 -2.31 -9.16
N PHE A 17 3.97 -3.51 -9.13
CA PHE A 17 5.22 -3.75 -8.42
C PHE A 17 6.40 -3.06 -9.10
N ASN A 18 6.37 -2.93 -10.42
CA ASN A 18 7.32 -2.10 -11.16
C ASN A 18 6.79 -0.67 -11.38
N ARG A 19 5.75 -0.25 -10.66
CA ARG A 19 5.14 1.10 -10.76
C ARG A 19 4.85 1.50 -12.20
N PHE A 20 4.48 0.53 -13.06
CA PHE A 20 4.23 0.73 -14.48
C PHE A 20 5.38 1.41 -15.25
N LYS A 21 6.64 1.24 -14.83
CA LYS A 21 7.80 1.82 -15.50
C LYS A 21 7.99 1.32 -16.93
N ASP A 22 7.53 0.10 -17.21
CA ASP A 22 7.64 -0.51 -18.54
C ASP A 22 6.45 -0.15 -19.46
N ILE A 23 5.48 0.64 -18.99
CA ILE A 23 4.38 1.10 -19.84
C ILE A 23 4.81 2.31 -20.65
N THR A 24 4.65 2.19 -21.97
CA THR A 24 4.70 3.32 -22.89
C THR A 24 3.28 3.76 -23.19
N LEU A 25 2.96 5.04 -22.94
CA LEU A 25 1.66 5.59 -23.31
C LEU A 25 1.60 5.90 -24.82
N PRO A 26 0.43 5.80 -25.47
CA PRO A 26 0.26 6.08 -26.89
C PRO A 26 0.21 7.59 -27.20
N TYR A 27 0.96 8.41 -26.46
CA TYR A 27 1.05 9.85 -26.64
C TYR A 27 2.53 10.22 -26.81
N SER A 28 2.87 10.94 -27.87
CA SER A 28 4.27 11.27 -28.19
C SER A 28 4.93 12.21 -27.16
N ASP A 29 4.13 12.95 -26.40
CA ASP A 29 4.55 13.93 -25.41
C ASP A 29 4.25 13.48 -23.97
N TYR A 30 4.08 12.18 -23.75
CA TYR A 30 3.82 11.67 -22.40
C TYR A 30 4.95 12.01 -21.44
N LYS A 31 4.57 12.28 -20.18
CA LYS A 31 5.48 12.58 -19.09
C LYS A 31 5.16 11.71 -17.90
N ARG A 32 6.21 11.32 -17.18
CA ARG A 32 6.13 10.62 -15.91
C ARG A 32 6.65 11.54 -14.80
N SER A 33 5.95 11.59 -13.69
CA SER A 33 6.43 12.21 -12.45
C SER A 33 6.44 11.16 -11.34
N ASP A 34 7.60 10.96 -10.72
CA ASP A 34 7.81 10.03 -9.59
C ASP A 34 8.10 10.75 -8.26
N ASP A 35 8.12 12.09 -8.27
CA ASP A 35 8.54 12.92 -7.14
C ASP A 35 7.42 13.18 -6.13
N LEU A 36 6.22 12.63 -6.40
CA LEU A 36 5.05 12.83 -5.57
C LEU A 36 5.01 11.82 -4.43
N LYS A 37 4.66 12.31 -3.25
CA LYS A 37 4.44 11.52 -2.05
C LYS A 37 3.14 11.96 -1.39
N ILE A 38 2.33 10.99 -0.96
CA ILE A 38 1.25 11.26 -0.01
C ILE A 38 1.87 11.16 1.37
N PHE A 39 1.65 12.17 2.20
CA PHE A 39 1.99 12.16 3.61
C PHE A 39 0.72 12.26 4.45
N GLY A 40 0.71 11.57 5.58
CA GLY A 40 -0.39 11.65 6.54
C GLY A 40 0.06 11.20 7.92
N GLN A 41 -0.83 11.42 8.89
CA GLN A 41 -0.75 10.81 10.20
C GLN A 41 -1.88 9.82 10.35
N MET A 42 -1.57 8.66 10.92
CA MET A 42 -2.55 7.61 11.21
C MET A 42 -2.32 7.08 12.61
N ASN A 43 -3.39 6.65 13.27
CA ASN A 43 -3.31 5.75 14.42
C ASN A 43 -3.35 4.28 13.97
N LEU A 44 -3.11 3.37 14.92
CA LEU A 44 -3.05 1.94 14.63
C LEU A 44 -4.37 1.39 14.07
N GLU A 45 -5.52 1.85 14.56
CA GLU A 45 -6.82 1.34 14.07
C GLU A 45 -7.11 1.80 12.64
N GLU A 46 -6.76 3.04 12.29
CA GLU A 46 -6.87 3.53 10.91
C GLU A 46 -5.98 2.72 9.96
N TYR A 47 -4.74 2.44 10.37
CA TYR A 47 -3.83 1.62 9.57
C TYR A 47 -4.33 0.17 9.42
N MET A 48 -4.85 -0.43 10.50
CA MET A 48 -5.43 -1.77 10.41
C MET A 48 -6.69 -1.78 9.54
N GLY A 49 -7.48 -0.71 9.54
CA GLY A 49 -8.60 -0.51 8.62
C GLY A 49 -8.14 -0.49 7.16
N LEU A 50 -7.07 0.25 6.85
CA LEU A 50 -6.44 0.24 5.54
C LEU A 50 -5.96 -1.17 5.16
N MET A 51 -5.23 -1.86 6.03
CA MET A 51 -4.71 -3.21 5.72
C MET A 51 -5.83 -4.19 5.39
N LYS A 52 -6.94 -4.14 6.13
CA LYS A 52 -8.11 -5.00 5.89
C LYS A 52 -8.85 -4.69 4.57
N SER A 53 -8.65 -3.52 3.97
CA SER A 53 -9.23 -3.17 2.67
C SER A 53 -8.38 -3.66 1.50
N LEU A 54 -7.13 -4.08 1.73
CA LEU A 54 -6.24 -4.58 0.69
C LEU A 54 -6.65 -5.99 0.26
N TRP A 55 -6.82 -6.18 -1.05
CA TRP A 55 -7.19 -7.47 -1.63
C TRP A 55 -6.33 -8.66 -1.15
N PRO A 56 -4.99 -8.57 -1.09
CA PRO A 56 -4.17 -9.70 -0.64
C PRO A 56 -4.43 -10.07 0.82
N PHE A 57 -4.76 -9.09 1.65
CA PHE A 57 -5.08 -9.33 3.06
C PHE A 57 -6.39 -10.11 3.17
N VAL A 58 -7.43 -9.67 2.45
CA VAL A 58 -8.74 -10.33 2.40
C VAL A 58 -8.61 -11.75 1.88
N ALA A 59 -7.88 -11.95 0.79
CA ALA A 59 -7.72 -13.25 0.17
C ALA A 59 -6.88 -14.22 1.03
N TYR A 60 -5.79 -13.75 1.64
CA TYR A 60 -5.00 -14.56 2.58
C TYR A 60 -5.85 -15.02 3.78
N SER A 61 -6.62 -14.09 4.36
CA SER A 61 -7.44 -14.38 5.55
C SER A 61 -8.56 -15.37 5.25
N LYS A 62 -9.05 -15.39 4.01
CA LYS A 62 -10.04 -16.37 3.54
C LYS A 62 -9.45 -17.77 3.40
N ASP A 63 -8.22 -17.87 2.94
CA ASP A 63 -7.53 -19.16 2.75
C ASP A 63 -6.97 -19.75 4.05
N HIS A 64 -6.78 -18.91 5.07
CA HIS A 64 -6.25 -19.30 6.39
C HIS A 64 -7.18 -18.82 7.51
N PRO A 65 -8.43 -19.32 7.58
CA PRO A 65 -9.43 -18.84 8.55
C PRO A 65 -9.05 -19.11 10.01
N GLU A 66 -8.13 -20.04 10.27
CA GLU A 66 -7.57 -20.33 11.59
C GLU A 66 -6.54 -19.31 12.07
N VAL A 67 -6.03 -18.46 11.16
CA VAL A 67 -5.04 -17.44 11.45
C VAL A 67 -5.72 -16.08 11.59
N ASP A 68 -5.71 -15.51 12.81
CA ASP A 68 -6.13 -14.13 13.02
C ASP A 68 -4.98 -13.16 12.68
N LEU A 69 -4.70 -13.05 11.37
CA LEU A 69 -3.66 -12.19 10.84
C LEU A 69 -3.81 -10.73 11.30
N ALA A 70 -5.05 -10.25 11.46
CA ALA A 70 -5.31 -8.89 11.91
C ALA A 70 -4.91 -8.68 13.37
N ALA A 71 -5.20 -9.64 14.24
CA ALA A 71 -4.77 -9.59 15.63
C ALA A 71 -3.25 -9.67 15.76
N ASP A 72 -2.61 -10.58 15.02
CA ASP A 72 -1.16 -10.74 15.02
C ASP A 72 -0.45 -9.47 14.54
N MET A 73 -0.87 -8.91 13.41
CA MET A 73 -0.32 -7.65 12.90
C MET A 73 -0.53 -6.49 13.87
N ARG A 74 -1.73 -6.37 14.46
CA ARG A 74 -2.02 -5.32 15.45
C ARG A 74 -1.08 -5.43 16.65
N LYS A 75 -0.88 -6.63 17.17
CA LYS A 75 0.00 -6.89 18.33
C LYS A 75 1.45 -6.50 18.01
N ASP A 76 1.96 -6.93 16.87
CA ASP A 76 3.34 -6.66 16.46
C ASP A 76 3.57 -5.15 16.23
N MET A 77 2.62 -4.49 15.57
CA MET A 77 2.67 -3.05 15.34
C MET A 77 2.55 -2.25 16.64
N ALA A 78 1.65 -2.62 17.55
CA ALA A 78 1.53 -1.98 18.85
C ALA A 78 2.84 -2.11 19.65
N SER A 79 3.47 -3.29 19.62
CA SER A 79 4.78 -3.52 20.25
C SER A 79 5.88 -2.68 19.63
N ALA A 80 5.89 -2.52 18.30
CA ALA A 80 6.87 -1.68 17.62
C ALA A 80 6.67 -0.19 17.94
N LEU A 81 5.42 0.31 17.88
CA LEU A 81 5.08 1.70 18.18
C LEU A 81 5.44 2.07 19.63
N ALA A 82 5.18 1.18 20.60
CA ALA A 82 5.53 1.42 22.00
C ALA A 82 7.03 1.65 22.24
N LYS A 83 7.91 1.22 21.32
CA LYS A 83 9.37 1.42 21.43
C LYS A 83 9.83 2.78 20.90
N VAL A 84 9.04 3.40 20.03
CA VAL A 84 9.46 4.59 19.26
C VAL A 84 8.59 5.82 19.55
N ASN A 85 7.33 5.62 19.94
CA ASN A 85 6.42 6.70 20.24
C ASN A 85 6.59 7.19 21.69
N PRO A 86 6.60 8.52 21.90
CA PRO A 86 6.50 9.08 23.23
C PRO A 86 5.24 8.60 23.97
N PRO A 87 5.26 8.49 25.32
CA PRO A 87 4.07 8.18 26.10
C PRO A 87 2.91 9.12 25.75
N GLY A 88 1.73 8.55 25.47
CA GLY A 88 0.54 9.30 25.09
C GLY A 88 0.42 9.63 23.59
N ASN A 89 1.47 9.38 22.78
CA ASN A 89 1.36 9.52 21.32
C ASN A 89 0.74 8.27 20.69
N THR A 90 -0.45 8.42 20.11
CA THR A 90 -1.22 7.34 19.48
C THR A 90 -1.14 7.34 17.96
N THR A 91 -0.47 8.33 17.35
CA THR A 91 -0.33 8.45 15.91
C THR A 91 1.12 8.27 15.46
N PHE A 92 1.28 7.99 14.18
CA PHE A 92 2.57 7.90 13.49
C PHE A 92 2.45 8.48 12.08
N ASP A 93 3.56 9.01 11.57
CA ASP A 93 3.64 9.51 10.21
C ASP A 93 3.72 8.34 9.23
N ILE A 94 2.99 8.45 8.13
CA ILE A 94 3.01 7.51 7.02
C ILE A 94 3.23 8.25 5.72
N SER A 95 3.99 7.64 4.82
CA SER A 95 4.22 8.17 3.47
C SER A 95 4.05 7.08 2.42
N TRP A 96 3.37 7.42 1.32
CA TRP A 96 3.30 6.56 0.13
C TRP A 96 3.93 7.25 -1.07
N ASP A 97 4.83 6.55 -1.73
CA ASP A 97 5.39 7.00 -2.99
C ASP A 97 4.33 6.88 -4.09
N MET A 98 4.11 7.98 -4.80
CA MET A 98 3.21 8.05 -5.93
C MET A 98 3.98 8.19 -7.24
N PHE A 99 3.36 7.75 -8.32
CA PHE A 99 3.77 8.12 -9.66
C PHE A 99 2.53 8.56 -10.44
N ILE A 100 2.73 9.48 -11.38
CA ILE A 100 1.68 9.88 -12.32
C ILE A 100 2.24 9.77 -13.73
N LEU A 101 1.52 9.04 -14.58
CA LEU A 101 1.72 9.01 -16.03
C LEU A 101 0.72 9.97 -16.66
N MET A 102 1.22 11.00 -17.32
CA MET A 102 0.43 12.04 -17.96
C MET A 102 0.66 11.99 -19.46
N GLY A 103 -0.43 12.02 -20.24
CA GLY A 103 -0.36 12.18 -21.68
C GLY A 103 -1.31 13.26 -22.12
N HIS A 104 -0.95 14.00 -23.18
CA HIS A 104 -1.86 14.99 -23.72
C HIS A 104 -2.91 14.29 -24.58
N LYS A 105 -4.19 14.47 -24.23
CA LYS A 105 -5.28 13.97 -25.04
C LYS A 105 -5.26 14.72 -26.38
N PRO A 106 -5.21 14.03 -27.54
CA PRO A 106 -5.25 14.70 -28.83
C PRO A 106 -6.49 15.57 -28.95
N SER A 107 -6.32 16.84 -29.33
CA SER A 107 -7.39 17.69 -29.82
C SER A 107 -7.94 17.05 -31.08
N LYS A 108 -9.25 16.80 -31.15
CA LYS A 108 -9.90 16.41 -32.42
C LYS A 108 -9.74 17.51 -33.46
#